data_AF-A0A352YZB3-F1
#
_entry.id   AF-A0A352YZB3-F1
#
_cell.length_a   1.000
_cell.length_b   1.000
_cell.length_c   1.000
_cell.angle_alpha   90.00
_cell.angle_beta   90.00
_cell.angle_gamma   90.00
#
_symmetry.space_group_name_H-M   'P 1'
#
loop_
_entity.id
_entity.type
_entity.pdbx_description
1 polymer ?
#
loop_
_entity_poly.entity_id
_entity_poly.type
_entity_poly.pdbx_seq_one_letter_code
_entity_poly.pdbx_strand_id
1 'polypeptide(L)'
;MEKYICENVFVPLRSGPTHRAEMLSQILFGEKYHILDRAGHWMKIETLFDSYTGWIDNNHLLQTPETDESKGMVLNRSLLCYKKDRTKIILEAGCEIYEPDFEEKSFKVGSDRYTTCNEFNNNYLTHNESLADIAMKFINSPYIWGGRIPSGMDCSGFTQLVYKIYG
;
A
#
# COMPACT_ATOMS: atom_id res chain seq x y z
N MET A 1 10.26 10.47 -15.63
CA MET A 1 10.05 9.02 -15.63
C MET A 1 8.56 8.77 -15.46
N GLU A 2 8.00 7.79 -16.14
CA GLU A 2 6.60 7.42 -15.93
C GLU A 2 6.40 6.95 -14.48
N LYS A 3 5.31 7.41 -13.88
CA LYS A 3 4.95 7.17 -12.49
C LYS A 3 3.65 6.40 -12.49
N TYR A 4 3.56 5.40 -11.61
CA TYR A 4 2.41 4.53 -11.49
C TYR A 4 1.99 4.46 -10.03
N ILE A 5 0.71 4.17 -9.80
CA ILE A 5 0.14 3.92 -8.49
C ILE A 5 -0.34 2.47 -8.39
N CYS A 6 -0.11 1.83 -7.24
CA CYS A 6 -0.50 0.44 -7.00
C CYS A 6 -1.97 0.36 -6.55
N GLU A 7 -2.76 -0.52 -7.16
CA GLU A 7 -4.17 -0.75 -6.83
C GLU A 7 -4.46 -2.18 -6.34
N ASN A 8 -3.42 -3.00 -6.17
CA ASN A 8 -3.47 -4.22 -5.35
C ASN A 8 -3.32 -3.84 -3.87
N VAL A 9 -3.89 -4.63 -2.95
CA VAL A 9 -3.68 -4.44 -1.50
C VAL A 9 -2.18 -4.39 -1.18
N PHE A 10 -1.44 -5.33 -1.76
CA PHE A 10 0.01 -5.31 -1.81
C PHE A 10 0.51 -6.11 -3.03
N VAL A 11 1.75 -5.85 -3.46
CA VAL A 11 2.47 -6.67 -4.45
C VAL A 11 3.88 -6.97 -3.93
N PRO A 12 4.32 -8.24 -3.93
CA PRO A 12 5.69 -8.60 -3.57
C PRO A 12 6.74 -7.95 -4.48
N LEU A 13 7.71 -7.28 -3.88
CA LEU A 13 8.89 -6.76 -4.56
C LEU A 13 10.04 -7.76 -4.39
N ARG A 14 10.58 -8.29 -5.49
CA ARG A 14 11.55 -9.40 -5.48
C ARG A 14 12.94 -8.99 -5.93
N SER A 15 13.94 -9.78 -5.53
CA SER A 15 15.34 -9.55 -5.93
C SER A 15 15.63 -9.82 -7.41
N GLY A 16 14.77 -10.58 -8.09
CA GLY A 16 14.90 -10.88 -9.51
C GLY A 16 13.55 -11.17 -10.20
N PRO A 17 13.52 -11.19 -11.55
CA PRO A 17 12.31 -11.39 -12.34
C PRO A 17 11.87 -12.86 -12.38
N THR A 18 11.63 -13.46 -11.22
CA THR A 18 11.16 -14.85 -11.07
C THR A 18 10.46 -15.05 -9.74
N HIS A 19 9.42 -15.89 -9.70
CA HIS A 19 8.72 -16.21 -8.46
C HIS A 19 9.59 -16.98 -7.44
N ARG A 20 10.72 -17.55 -7.88
CA ARG A 20 11.73 -18.18 -7.00
C ARG A 20 12.66 -17.18 -6.33
N ALA A 21 12.70 -15.94 -6.82
CA ALA A 21 13.52 -14.90 -6.21
C ALA A 21 12.95 -14.53 -4.85
N GLU A 22 13.84 -14.22 -3.93
CA GLU A 22 13.51 -13.74 -2.60
C GLU A 22 12.61 -12.50 -2.66
N MET A 23 11.63 -12.44 -1.77
CA MET A 23 10.86 -11.21 -1.54
C MET A 23 11.71 -10.29 -0.67
N LEU A 24 12.01 -9.11 -1.19
CA LEU A 24 12.80 -8.08 -0.51
C LEU A 24 11.91 -7.12 0.28
N SER A 25 10.74 -6.83 -0.26
CA SER A 25 9.80 -5.83 0.25
C SER A 25 8.42 -6.07 -0.38
N GLN A 26 7.48 -5.17 -0.15
CA GLN A 26 6.18 -5.11 -0.79
C GLN A 26 5.91 -3.68 -1.27
N ILE A 27 5.08 -3.50 -2.28
CA ILE A 27 4.43 -2.22 -2.57
C ILE A 27 2.97 -2.30 -2.12
N LEU A 28 2.48 -1.29 -1.42
CA LEU A 28 1.13 -1.27 -0.84
C LEU A 28 0.14 -0.51 -1.73
N PHE A 29 -1.14 -0.75 -1.52
CA PHE A 29 -2.21 0.00 -2.18
C PHE A 29 -2.04 1.51 -1.99
N GLY A 30 -2.17 2.26 -3.08
CA GLY A 30 -2.00 3.70 -3.13
C GLY A 30 -0.55 4.19 -3.11
N GLU A 31 0.45 3.31 -2.93
CA GLU A 31 1.85 3.70 -3.07
C GLU A 31 2.22 3.91 -4.54
N LYS A 32 3.11 4.88 -4.76
CA LYS A 32 3.57 5.32 -6.07
C LYS A 32 4.98 4.75 -6.35
N TYR A 33 5.29 4.50 -7.61
CA TYR A 33 6.60 3.99 -8.05
C TYR A 33 6.97 4.43 -9.47
N HIS A 34 8.26 4.36 -9.78
CA HIS A 34 8.80 4.48 -11.13
C HIS A 34 9.15 3.12 -11.70
N ILE A 35 8.98 2.95 -13.02
CA ILE A 35 9.48 1.78 -13.74
C ILE A 35 10.89 2.07 -14.24
N LEU A 36 11.84 1.22 -13.86
CA LEU A 36 13.25 1.32 -14.23
C LEU A 36 13.61 0.41 -15.41
N ASP A 37 13.04 -0.80 -15.46
CA ASP A 37 13.37 -1.80 -16.47
C ASP A 37 12.23 -2.82 -16.65
N ARG A 38 12.28 -3.62 -17.73
CA ARG A 38 11.29 -4.66 -18.04
C ARG A 38 11.98 -5.94 -18.53
N ALA A 39 11.52 -7.09 -18.03
CA ALA A 39 12.00 -8.40 -18.45
C ALA A 39 10.82 -9.38 -18.56
N GLY A 40 10.32 -9.57 -19.79
CA GLY A 40 9.11 -10.36 -20.03
C GLY A 40 7.90 -9.76 -19.32
N HIS A 41 7.27 -10.55 -18.43
CA HIS A 41 6.15 -10.09 -17.61
C HIS A 41 6.58 -9.37 -16.32
N TRP A 42 7.87 -9.21 -16.08
CA TRP A 42 8.39 -8.56 -14.88
C TRP A 42 8.79 -7.11 -15.16
N MET A 43 8.60 -6.26 -14.16
CA MET A 43 9.03 -4.86 -14.18
C MET A 43 9.92 -4.60 -12.99
N LYS A 44 11.11 -4.03 -13.23
CA LYS A 44 11.93 -3.48 -12.17
C LYS A 44 11.40 -2.10 -11.83
N ILE A 45 11.11 -1.86 -10.57
CA ILE A 45 10.55 -0.60 -10.09
C ILE A 45 11.42 0.03 -9.01
N GLU A 46 11.19 1.30 -8.76
CA GLU A 46 11.67 2.07 -7.61
C GLU A 46 10.47 2.68 -6.89
N THR A 47 10.28 2.37 -5.61
CA THR A 47 9.21 2.91 -4.78
C THR A 47 9.48 4.38 -4.41
N LEU A 48 8.46 5.23 -4.48
CA LEU A 48 8.61 6.64 -4.09
C LEU A 48 8.66 6.83 -2.57
N PHE A 49 8.13 5.88 -1.81
CA PHE A 49 8.08 5.94 -0.34
C PHE A 49 9.47 5.89 0.30
N ASP A 50 10.32 4.96 -0.16
CA ASP A 50 11.62 4.65 0.46
C ASP A 50 12.76 4.46 -0.55
N SER A 51 12.56 4.77 -1.84
CA SER A 51 13.54 4.61 -2.92
C SER A 51 14.06 3.17 -3.06
N TYR A 52 13.25 2.19 -2.65
CA TYR A 52 13.62 0.78 -2.71
C TYR A 52 13.40 0.23 -4.11
N THR A 53 14.30 -0.65 -4.56
CA THR A 53 14.21 -1.24 -5.90
C THR A 53 14.02 -2.74 -5.88
N GLY A 54 13.30 -3.25 -6.88
CA GLY A 54 13.14 -4.68 -7.09
C GLY A 54 12.15 -4.99 -8.21
N TRP A 55 11.78 -6.25 -8.35
CA TRP A 55 10.97 -6.75 -9.45
C TRP A 55 9.56 -7.11 -9.00
N ILE A 56 8.56 -6.63 -9.75
CA ILE A 56 7.16 -7.00 -9.60
C ILE A 56 6.67 -7.74 -10.85
N ASP A 57 5.73 -8.67 -10.67
CA ASP A 57 5.09 -9.40 -11.76
C ASP A 57 3.86 -8.62 -12.26
N ASN A 58 3.79 -8.35 -13.56
CA ASN A 58 2.76 -7.52 -14.17
C ASN A 58 1.48 -8.31 -14.53
N ASN A 59 1.46 -9.63 -14.44
CA ASN A 59 0.31 -10.43 -14.88
C ASN A 59 -0.92 -10.26 -13.97
N HIS A 60 -0.71 -9.89 -12.70
CA HIS A 60 -1.77 -9.68 -11.71
C HIS A 60 -1.77 -8.26 -11.12
N LEU A 61 -1.01 -7.36 -11.74
CA LEU A 61 -0.84 -6.00 -11.28
C LEU A 61 -1.99 -5.12 -11.76
N LEU A 62 -2.68 -4.52 -10.80
CA LEU A 62 -3.59 -3.41 -11.02
C LEU A 62 -2.81 -2.14 -10.73
N GLN A 63 -2.67 -1.32 -11.75
CA GLN A 63 -1.96 -0.05 -11.68
C GLN A 63 -2.59 0.93 -12.66
N THR A 64 -2.46 2.21 -12.35
CA THR A 64 -2.76 3.29 -13.29
C THR A 64 -1.58 4.23 -13.38
N PRO A 65 -1.36 4.85 -14.56
CA PRO A 65 -0.43 5.97 -14.66
C PRO A 65 -0.87 7.07 -13.71
N GLU A 66 0.07 7.58 -12.92
CA GLU A 66 -0.16 8.64 -11.96
C GLU A 66 0.42 9.95 -12.50
N THR A 67 -0.44 10.97 -12.63
CA THR A 67 -0.04 12.32 -13.04
C THR A 67 -0.14 13.31 -11.89
N ASP A 68 -0.78 12.93 -10.79
CA ASP A 68 -1.01 13.75 -9.62
C ASP A 68 0.16 13.64 -8.62
N GLU A 69 0.58 14.80 -8.13
CA GLU A 69 1.55 14.97 -7.05
C GLU A 69 0.88 15.06 -5.67
N SER A 70 -0.42 14.79 -5.59
CA SER A 70 -1.12 14.66 -4.32
C SER A 70 -0.42 13.65 -3.41
N LYS A 71 -0.34 14.00 -2.13
CA LYS A 71 0.20 13.16 -1.08
C LYS A 71 -0.88 12.20 -0.60
N GLY A 72 -0.57 10.90 -0.56
CA GLY A 72 -1.47 9.89 -0.05
C GLY A 72 -1.72 10.07 1.46
N MET A 73 -2.95 9.81 1.87
CA MET A 73 -3.33 9.76 3.28
C MET A 73 -3.23 8.32 3.76
N VAL A 74 -2.41 8.08 4.79
CA VAL A 74 -2.09 6.74 5.28
C VAL A 74 -3.19 6.23 6.20
N LEU A 75 -3.68 5.02 5.92
CA LEU A 75 -4.61 4.32 6.79
C LEU A 75 -3.90 3.81 8.04
N ASN A 76 -4.44 4.15 9.22
CA ASN A 76 -3.91 3.70 10.51
C ASN A 76 -4.45 2.32 10.97
N ARG A 77 -5.40 1.75 10.22
CA ARG A 77 -6.10 0.49 10.49
C ARG A 77 -6.68 -0.07 9.19
N SER A 78 -7.10 -1.33 9.22
CA SER A 78 -7.71 -1.95 8.04
C SER A 78 -9.05 -1.28 7.68
N LEU A 79 -9.33 -1.14 6.39
CA LEU A 79 -10.54 -0.49 5.86
C LEU A 79 -11.22 -1.42 4.86
N LEU A 80 -12.49 -1.72 5.13
CA LEU A 80 -13.36 -2.42 4.19
C LEU A 80 -13.85 -1.45 3.11
N CYS A 81 -13.56 -1.79 1.85
CA CYS A 81 -14.01 -1.02 0.70
C CYS A 81 -14.49 -1.93 -0.45
N TYR A 82 -15.06 -1.27 -1.46
CA TYR A 82 -15.67 -1.89 -2.62
C TYR A 82 -15.22 -1.15 -3.88
N LYS A 83 -14.89 -1.94 -4.90
CA LYS A 83 -14.67 -1.44 -6.25
C LYS A 83 -16.01 -1.06 -6.91
N LYS A 84 -15.94 -0.41 -8.08
CA LYS A 84 -17.12 -0.01 -8.87
C LYS A 84 -18.04 -1.18 -9.24
N ASP A 85 -17.48 -2.36 -9.46
CA ASP A 85 -18.19 -3.61 -9.73
C ASP A 85 -18.75 -4.29 -8.46
N ARG A 86 -18.64 -3.64 -7.30
CA ARG A 86 -19.00 -4.13 -5.96
C ARG A 86 -18.10 -5.26 -5.43
N THR A 87 -16.99 -5.55 -6.08
CA THR A 87 -15.98 -6.46 -5.55
C THR A 87 -15.46 -5.93 -4.23
N LYS A 88 -15.53 -6.78 -3.20
CA LYS A 88 -15.06 -6.48 -1.85
C LYS A 88 -13.52 -6.51 -1.79
N ILE A 89 -12.92 -5.53 -1.14
CA ILE A 89 -11.49 -5.45 -0.86
C ILE A 89 -11.28 -4.95 0.58
N ILE A 90 -10.29 -5.49 1.27
CA ILE A 90 -9.89 -5.02 2.60
C ILE A 90 -8.49 -4.45 2.44
N LEU A 91 -8.37 -3.14 2.65
CA LEU A 91 -7.08 -2.47 2.75
C LEU A 91 -6.54 -2.66 4.16
N GLU A 92 -5.22 -2.75 4.26
CA GLU A 92 -4.52 -2.90 5.54
C GLU A 92 -3.97 -1.55 6.01
N ALA A 93 -3.62 -1.46 7.30
CA ALA A 93 -2.89 -0.31 7.81
C ALA A 93 -1.59 -0.10 6.99
N GLY A 94 -1.25 1.16 6.70
CA GLY A 94 -0.12 1.53 5.85
C GLY A 94 -0.46 1.75 4.36
N CYS A 95 -1.63 1.27 3.90
CA CYS A 95 -2.16 1.63 2.58
C CYS A 95 -2.48 3.14 2.51
N GLU A 96 -2.35 3.70 1.31
CA GLU A 96 -2.63 5.12 1.04
C GLU A 96 -3.93 5.29 0.27
N ILE A 97 -4.71 6.31 0.64
CA ILE A 97 -5.91 6.72 -0.08
C ILE A 97 -5.86 8.23 -0.38
N TYR A 98 -6.62 8.66 -1.38
CA TYR A 98 -6.60 10.02 -1.89
C TYR A 98 -8.01 10.61 -1.91
N GLU A 99 -8.11 11.92 -1.68
CA GLU A 99 -9.38 12.67 -1.69
C GLU A 99 -10.53 11.95 -0.93
N PRO A 100 -10.36 11.62 0.37
CA PRO A 100 -11.40 10.93 1.12
C PRO A 100 -12.63 11.84 1.28
N ASP A 101 -13.78 11.26 1.00
CA ASP A 101 -15.10 11.85 1.18
C ASP A 101 -15.84 11.05 2.27
N PHE A 102 -15.92 11.65 3.45
CA PHE A 102 -16.52 11.01 4.62
C PHE A 102 -18.05 11.10 4.62
N GLU A 103 -18.67 11.94 3.81
CA GLU A 103 -20.13 11.99 3.68
C GLU A 103 -20.59 10.88 2.74
N GLU A 104 -19.98 10.78 1.56
CA GLU A 104 -20.26 9.74 0.56
C GLU A 104 -19.59 8.39 0.86
N LYS A 105 -18.80 8.31 1.93
CA LYS A 105 -18.08 7.09 2.34
C LYS A 105 -17.25 6.51 1.21
N SER A 106 -16.31 7.31 0.71
CA SER A 106 -15.54 6.95 -0.48
C SER A 106 -14.19 7.65 -0.55
N PHE A 107 -13.33 7.20 -1.45
CA PHE A 107 -12.02 7.80 -1.74
C PHE A 107 -11.60 7.47 -3.17
N LYS A 108 -10.49 8.04 -3.63
CA LYS A 108 -9.87 7.75 -4.92
C LYS A 108 -8.49 7.10 -4.79
N VAL A 109 -8.12 6.33 -5.80
CA VAL A 109 -6.75 5.93 -6.11
C VAL A 109 -6.61 5.89 -7.62
N GLY A 110 -5.61 6.58 -8.17
CA GLY A 110 -5.44 6.71 -9.61
C GLY A 110 -6.70 7.27 -10.27
N SER A 111 -7.18 6.60 -11.32
CA SER A 111 -8.41 6.98 -12.02
C SER A 111 -9.70 6.42 -11.40
N ASP A 112 -9.61 5.59 -10.36
CA ASP A 112 -10.73 4.85 -9.80
C ASP A 112 -11.25 5.44 -8.48
N ARG A 113 -12.56 5.26 -8.25
CA ARG A 113 -13.25 5.62 -7.01
C ARG A 113 -13.72 4.36 -6.30
N TYR A 114 -13.51 4.31 -4.99
CA TYR A 114 -13.85 3.21 -4.12
C TYR A 114 -14.87 3.68 -3.08
N THR A 115 -15.85 2.84 -2.76
CA THR A 115 -16.78 3.10 -1.65
C THR A 115 -16.38 2.29 -0.43
N THR A 116 -16.75 2.73 0.76
CA THR A 116 -16.30 2.15 2.04
C THR A 116 -17.48 1.69 2.89
N CYS A 117 -17.17 1.13 4.06
CA CYS A 117 -18.16 0.92 5.10
C CYS A 117 -18.67 2.24 5.70
N ASN A 118 -19.82 2.19 6.38
CA ASN A 118 -20.50 3.36 6.95
C ASN A 118 -19.68 4.02 8.07
N GLU A 119 -18.82 3.25 8.73
CA GLU A 119 -17.98 3.71 9.82
C GLU A 119 -16.80 4.56 9.33
N PHE A 120 -16.53 4.62 8.02
CA PHE A 120 -15.41 5.40 7.48
C PHE A 120 -15.52 6.89 7.84
N ASN A 121 -14.49 7.40 8.48
CA ASN A 121 -14.38 8.77 8.97
C ASN A 121 -12.90 9.15 9.16
N ASN A 122 -12.64 10.38 9.58
CA ASN A 122 -11.28 10.91 9.72
C ASN A 122 -10.37 10.10 10.68
N ASN A 123 -10.92 9.35 11.64
CA ASN A 123 -10.14 8.52 12.58
C ASN A 123 -9.41 7.35 11.91
N TYR A 124 -9.71 7.03 10.65
CA TYR A 124 -8.93 6.08 9.85
C TYR A 124 -7.61 6.66 9.36
N LEU A 125 -7.47 7.99 9.33
CA LEU A 125 -6.34 8.71 8.75
C LEU A 125 -5.53 9.49 9.80
N THR A 126 -6.15 9.85 10.92
CA THR A 126 -5.48 10.55 12.02
C THR A 126 -5.10 9.60 13.14
N HIS A 127 -3.97 9.85 13.79
CA HIS A 127 -3.60 9.21 15.04
C HIS A 127 -3.51 10.29 16.14
N ASN A 128 -3.93 9.95 17.36
CA ASN A 128 -3.76 10.79 18.56
C ASN A 128 -2.88 10.08 19.61
N GLU A 129 -2.29 8.96 19.21
CA GLU A 129 -1.59 8.00 20.06
C GLU A 129 -0.08 8.23 19.97
N SER A 130 0.67 7.81 20.98
CA SER A 130 2.12 7.87 20.90
C SER A 130 2.67 6.87 19.88
N LEU A 131 3.92 7.06 19.43
CA LEU A 131 4.60 6.10 18.55
C LEU A 131 4.61 4.68 19.15
N ALA A 132 4.80 4.58 20.47
CA ALA A 132 4.78 3.31 21.20
C ALA A 132 3.38 2.68 21.18
N ASP A 133 2.31 3.46 21.35
CA ASP A 133 0.93 2.96 21.29
C ASP A 133 0.58 2.43 19.90
N ILE A 134 1.02 3.12 18.84
CA ILE A 134 0.85 2.64 17.45
C ILE A 134 1.59 1.33 17.26
N ALA A 135 2.84 1.24 17.70
CA ALA A 135 3.64 0.01 17.66
C ALA A 135 2.95 -1.16 18.37
N MET A 136 2.34 -0.92 19.53
CA MET A 136 1.67 -1.96 20.32
C MET A 136 0.45 -2.57 19.63
N LYS A 137 -0.18 -1.87 18.66
CA LYS A 137 -1.31 -2.43 17.87
C LYS A 137 -0.93 -3.65 17.04
N PHE A 138 0.36 -3.80 16.74
CA PHE A 138 0.86 -4.87 15.89
C PHE A 138 1.54 -5.99 16.68
N ILE A 139 1.28 -6.07 18.00
CA ILE A 139 1.72 -7.20 18.81
C ILE A 139 1.11 -8.50 18.28
N ASN A 140 1.92 -9.55 18.17
CA ASN A 140 1.57 -10.85 17.59
C ASN A 140 1.31 -10.86 16.07
N SER A 141 1.60 -9.77 15.35
CA SER A 141 1.65 -9.84 13.89
C SER A 141 2.67 -10.90 13.45
N PRO A 142 2.31 -11.78 12.50
CA PRO A 142 3.19 -12.86 12.06
C PRO A 142 4.40 -12.29 11.32
N TYR A 143 5.57 -12.90 11.58
CA TYR A 143 6.78 -12.54 10.89
C TYR A 143 6.80 -13.11 9.47
N ILE A 144 6.94 -12.25 8.47
CA ILE A 144 7.18 -12.64 7.06
C ILE A 144 8.33 -11.80 6.52
N TRP A 145 9.40 -12.46 6.08
CA TRP A 145 10.54 -11.80 5.45
C TRP A 145 10.12 -10.99 4.23
N GLY A 146 10.50 -9.72 4.17
CA GLY A 146 10.12 -8.76 3.13
C GLY A 146 8.68 -8.22 3.26
N GLY A 147 7.97 -8.53 4.34
CA GLY A 147 6.59 -8.09 4.56
C GLY A 147 6.50 -6.68 5.13
N ARG A 148 5.48 -5.91 4.71
CA ARG A 148 5.23 -4.52 5.14
C ARG A 148 3.80 -4.26 5.63
N ILE A 149 3.00 -5.31 5.84
CA ILE A 149 1.59 -5.20 6.29
C ILE A 149 1.35 -5.96 7.61
N PRO A 150 0.32 -5.58 8.40
CA PRO A 150 0.03 -6.22 9.70
C PRO A 150 -0.16 -7.74 9.64
N SER A 151 -0.70 -8.27 8.52
CA SER A 151 -0.91 -9.69 8.28
C SER A 151 0.35 -10.46 7.87
N GLY A 152 1.49 -9.78 7.77
CA GLY A 152 2.81 -10.36 7.50
C GLY A 152 3.87 -9.29 7.31
N MET A 153 4.69 -9.07 8.32
CA MET A 153 5.76 -8.06 8.29
C MET A 153 7.05 -8.54 8.92
N ASP A 154 8.18 -8.00 8.47
CA ASP A 154 9.48 -8.22 9.10
C ASP A 154 9.87 -7.08 10.05
N CYS A 155 11.09 -7.11 10.57
CA CYS A 155 11.58 -6.12 11.54
C CYS A 155 11.64 -4.70 10.94
N SER A 156 12.08 -4.55 9.69
CA SER A 156 12.12 -3.28 8.98
C SER A 156 10.74 -2.84 8.48
N GLY A 157 9.90 -3.77 8.03
CA GLY A 157 8.53 -3.50 7.62
C GLY A 157 7.68 -2.99 8.78
N PHE A 158 7.90 -3.53 9.99
CA PHE A 158 7.28 -3.02 11.21
C PHE A 158 7.67 -1.57 11.50
N THR A 159 8.98 -1.25 11.51
CA THR A 159 9.42 0.12 11.77
C THR A 159 8.91 1.08 10.70
N GLN A 160 8.99 0.70 9.42
CA GLN A 160 8.43 1.47 8.31
C GLN A 160 6.94 1.74 8.51
N LEU A 161 6.13 0.72 8.80
CA LEU A 161 4.68 0.86 8.98
C LEU A 161 4.33 1.81 10.14
N VAL A 162 4.96 1.63 11.29
CA VAL A 162 4.70 2.44 12.49
C VAL A 162 5.01 3.91 12.22
N TYR A 163 6.18 4.22 11.65
CA TYR A 163 6.54 5.60 11.31
C TYR A 163 5.67 6.16 10.19
N LYS A 164 5.32 5.34 9.18
CA LYS A 164 4.44 5.76 8.08
C LYS A 164 3.05 6.20 8.59
N ILE A 165 2.50 5.51 9.59
CA ILE A 165 1.23 5.89 10.22
C ILE A 165 1.39 7.13 11.12
N TYR A 166 2.55 7.28 11.77
CA TYR A 166 2.85 8.41 12.67
C TYR A 166 3.12 9.73 11.91
N GLY A 167 3.51 9.68 10.64
CA GLY A 167 3.68 10.87 9.78
C GLY A 167 5.10 11.39 9.74
#